data_AF-A0A349JK47-F1
#
_entry.id   AF-A0A349JK47-F1
#
_cell.length_a   1.000
_cell.length_b   1.000
_cell.length_c   1.000
_cell.angle_alpha   90.00
_cell.angle_beta   90.00
_cell.angle_gamma   90.00
#
_symmetry.space_group_name_H-M   'P 1'
#
loop_
_entity.id
_entity.type
_entity.pdbx_description
1 polymer ?
#
loop_
_entity_poly.entity_id
_entity_poly.type
_entity_poly.pdbx_seq_one_letter_code
_entity_poly.pdbx_strand_id
1 'polypeptide(L)' 'MNLSKSLTNAMRYISEAAIRIFSPSDDQYPSTGVQPFEGTPSKSSKSGQ' A
#
# COMPACT_ATOMS: atom_id res chain seq x y z
N MET A 1 25.60 -4.46 32.31
CA MET A 1 24.47 -4.12 31.41
C MET A 1 23.24 -3.95 32.26
N ASN A 2 22.51 -2.84 32.12
CA ASN A 2 21.37 -2.55 32.98
C ASN A 2 20.14 -3.24 32.40
N LEU A 3 19.52 -4.14 33.16
CA LEU A 3 18.34 -4.92 32.74
C LEU A 3 17.20 -4.01 32.24
N SER A 4 17.06 -2.82 32.83
CA SER A 4 16.13 -1.78 32.40
C SER A 4 16.37 -1.31 30.96
N LYS A 5 17.63 -1.08 30.56
CA LYS A 5 17.97 -0.66 29.19
C LYS A 5 17.61 -1.75 28.17
N SER A 6 17.80 -3.02 28.52
CA SER A 6 17.45 -4.14 27.64
C SER A 6 15.93 -4.26 27.45
N LEU A 7 15.15 -4.08 28.52
CA LEU A 7 13.69 -4.09 28.48
C LEU A 7 13.14 -2.92 27.66
N THR A 8 13.65 -1.71 27.85
CA THR A 8 13.25 -0.54 27.05
C THR A 8 13.50 -0.76 25.56
N ASN A 9 14.65 -1.33 25.20
CA ASN A 9 14.96 -1.63 23.80
C ASN A 9 14.02 -2.68 23.21
N ALA A 10 13.69 -3.74 23.96
CA ALA A 10 12.75 -4.76 23.53
C ALA A 10 11.34 -4.18 23.31
N MET A 11 10.86 -3.38 24.27
CA MET A 11 9.56 -2.72 24.18
C MET A 11 9.50 -1.77 22.98
N ARG A 12 10.57 -1.03 22.68
CA ARG A 12 10.63 -0.16 21.49
C ARG A 12 10.35 -0.93 20.19
N TYR A 13 11.01 -2.06 19.98
CA TYR A 13 10.79 -2.86 18.76
C TYR A 13 9.38 -3.44 18.67
N ILE A 14 8.82 -3.89 19.80
CA ILE A 14 7.43 -4.39 19.85
C ILE A 14 6.45 -3.25 19.54
N SER A 15 6.65 -2.06 20.11
CA SER A 15 5.80 -0.90 19.88
C SER A 15 5.85 -0.42 18.42
N GLU A 16 7.02 -0.38 17.79
CA GLU A 16 7.16 -0.02 16.37
C GLU A 16 6.40 -1.01 15.46
N ALA A 17 6.52 -2.31 15.73
CA ALA A 17 5.79 -3.33 14.99
C ALA A 17 4.27 -3.25 15.22
N ALA A 18 3.85 -2.99 16.46
CA ALA A 18 2.45 -2.80 16.80
C ALA A 18 1.85 -1.60 16.07
N ILE A 19 2.57 -0.47 16.02
CA ILE A 19 2.15 0.71 15.24
C ILE A 19 1.99 0.33 13.78
N ARG A 20 2.93 -0.41 13.18
CA ARG A 20 2.83 -0.81 11.76
C ARG A 20 1.62 -1.71 11.45
N ILE A 21 1.24 -2.61 12.37
CA ILE A 21 0.15 -3.58 12.15
C ILE A 21 -1.21 -2.96 12.45
N PHE A 22 -1.29 -2.13 13.49
CA PHE A 22 -2.54 -1.61 14.03
C PHE A 22 -2.74 -0.11 13.79
N SER A 23 -1.83 0.57 13.07
CA SER A 23 -2.09 1.93 12.61
C SER A 23 -3.32 1.94 11.72
N PRO A 24 -4.13 3.02 11.77
CA PRO A 24 -5.14 3.25 10.76
C PRO A 24 -4.54 3.04 9.37
N SER A 25 -5.22 2.27 8.54
CA SER A 25 -4.77 2.04 7.18
C SER A 25 -4.71 3.38 6.46
N ASP A 26 -3.59 3.69 5.81
CA ASP A 26 -3.48 4.83 4.91
C ASP A 26 -4.10 4.47 3.54
N ASP A 27 -5.28 3.84 3.60
CA ASP A 27 -6.07 3.48 2.43
C ASP A 27 -6.79 4.73 1.92
N GLN A 28 -6.01 5.73 1.51
CA GLN A 28 -6.50 6.87 0.72
C GLN A 28 -6.62 6.47 -0.74
N TYR A 29 -7.31 5.36 -1.01
CA TYR A 29 -7.75 5.09 -2.37
C TYR A 29 -8.84 6.11 -2.72
N PRO A 30 -8.77 6.72 -3.91
CA PRO A 30 -9.83 7.61 -4.36
C PRO A 30 -11.17 6.87 -4.28
N SER A 31 -12.23 7.56 -3.86
CA SER A 31 -13.59 7.00 -3.79
C SER A 31 -14.10 6.48 -5.13
N THR A 32 -13.42 6.83 -6.22
CA THR A 32 -13.67 6.35 -7.57
C THR A 32 -12.36 5.91 -8.21
N GLY A 33 -12.29 4.69 -8.70
CA GLY A 33 -11.16 4.25 -9.53
C GLY A 33 -11.25 4.91 -10.90
N VAL A 34 -10.20 5.59 -11.35
CA VAL A 34 -10.01 5.84 -12.78
C VAL A 34 -9.37 4.59 -13.38
N GLN A 35 -10.14 3.86 -14.17
CA GLN A 35 -9.65 2.73 -14.95
C GLN A 35 -8.55 3.25 -15.90
N PRO A 36 -7.28 2.79 -15.80
CA PRO A 36 -6.24 3.19 -16.73
C PRO A 36 -6.62 2.71 -18.13
N PHE A 37 -6.79 3.67 -19.04
CA PHE A 37 -7.04 3.57 -20.49
C PHE A 37 -7.57 2.22 -21.02
N GLU A 38 -8.81 2.22 -21.53
CA GLU A 38 -9.20 1.25 -22.54
C GLU A 38 -8.30 1.48 -23.76
N GLY A 39 -7.35 0.57 -24.01
CA GLY A 39 -6.38 0.71 -25.09
C GLY A 39 -7.08 1.10 -26.38
N THR A 40 -6.65 2.21 -27.00
CA THR A 40 -7.20 2.67 -28.28
C THR A 40 -7.23 1.49 -29.25
N PRO A 41 -8.41 1.11 -29.80
CA PRO A 41 -8.48 0.04 -30.76
C PRO A 41 -7.53 0.38 -31.92
N SER A 42 -6.55 -0.49 -32.16
CA SER A 42 -5.66 -0.34 -33.30
C SER A 42 -6.53 -0.33 -34.56
N LYS A 43 -6.43 0.75 -35.35
CA LYS A 43 -7.06 0.84 -36.67
C LYS A 43 -6.38 -0.17 -37.59
N SER A 44 -6.75 -1.45 -37.48
CA SER A 44 -6.57 -2.38 -38.58
C SER A 44 -7.78 -2.25 -39.51
N SER A 45 -7.54 -1.52 -40.58
CA SER A 45 -8.39 -1.46 -41.76
C SER A 45 -8.63 -2.87 -42.29
N LYS A 46 -9.88 -3.32 -42.35
CA LYS A 46 -10.47 -3.95 -43.54
C LYS A 46 -11.99 -3.78 -43.48
N SER A 47 -12.48 -2.81 -44.24
CA SER A 47 -13.86 -2.80 -44.70
C SER A 47 -14.09 -4.10 -45.49
N GLY A 48 -15.10 -4.88 -45.08
CA GLY A 48 -15.72 -5.83 -46.00
C GLY A 48 -16.42 -5.04 -47.10
N GLN A 49 -15.90 -5.14 -48.32
CA GLN A 49 -16.62 -5.11 -49.58
C GLN A 49 -15.91 -6.08 -50.52
#